data_AF-A0A535RCC1-F1
#
_entry.id   AF-A0A535RCC1-F1
#
_cell.length_a   1.000
_cell.length_b   1.000
_cell.length_c   1.000
_cell.angle_alpha   90.00
_cell.angle_beta   90.00
_cell.angle_gamma   90.00
#
_symmetry.space_group_name_H-M   'P 1'
#
loop_
_entity.id
_entity.type
_entity.pdbx_description
1 polymer ?
#
loop_
_entity_poly.entity_id
_entity_poly.type
_entity_poly.pdbx_seq_one_letter_code
_entity_poly.pdbx_strand_id
1 'polypeptide(L)'
;MDARPRVRRQARADARSLSIRIAIAQCAPALGAVRRNVDMHMSWIARAKAAGARLVIFPELSLTGYYLKDLAADVACAADDPQL
;
A
#
# COMPACT_ATOMS: atom_id res chain seq x y z
N MET A 1 -24.57 -32.42 -7.73
CA MET A 1 -23.68 -31.57 -6.92
C MET A 1 -22.26 -31.80 -7.44
N ASP A 2 -21.84 -30.95 -8.39
CA ASP A 2 -20.63 -31.13 -9.19
C ASP A 2 -19.41 -30.52 -8.47
N ALA A 3 -18.47 -31.36 -8.06
CA ALA A 3 -17.25 -30.97 -7.37
C ALA A 3 -16.20 -30.57 -8.41
N ARG A 4 -16.10 -29.25 -8.68
CA ARG A 4 -15.08 -28.73 -9.61
C ARG A 4 -13.66 -29.12 -9.13
N PRO A 5 -12.78 -29.62 -10.01
CA PRO A 5 -11.43 -29.98 -9.63
C PRO A 5 -10.65 -28.74 -9.20
N ARG A 6 -10.16 -28.74 -7.95
CA ARG A 6 -9.24 -27.70 -7.46
C ARG A 6 -7.91 -27.88 -8.17
N VAL A 7 -7.55 -26.95 -9.05
CA VAL A 7 -6.23 -26.90 -9.69
C VAL A 7 -5.16 -26.77 -8.61
N ARG A 8 -4.49 -27.88 -8.28
CA ARG A 8 -3.35 -27.88 -7.37
C ARG A 8 -2.13 -27.46 -8.19
N ARG A 9 -1.65 -26.22 -8.02
CA ARG A 9 -0.39 -25.78 -8.64
C ARG A 9 0.75 -26.66 -8.12
N GLN A 10 1.40 -27.39 -9.03
CA GLN A 10 2.64 -28.13 -8.75
C GLN A 10 3.71 -27.12 -8.28
N ALA A 11 4.40 -27.41 -7.18
CA ALA A 11 5.55 -26.61 -6.75
C ALA A 11 6.66 -26.76 -7.81
N ARG A 12 7.08 -25.65 -8.41
CA ARG A 12 8.26 -25.64 -9.30
C ARG A 12 9.52 -25.76 -8.45
N ALA A 13 10.26 -26.85 -8.63
CA ALA A 13 11.58 -27.03 -8.05
C ALA A 13 12.60 -26.10 -8.76
N ASP A 14 13.50 -25.51 -7.96
CA ASP A 14 14.76 -24.85 -8.32
C ASP A 14 14.77 -23.70 -9.33
N ALA A 15 13.86 -22.73 -9.20
CA ALA A 15 14.18 -21.35 -9.56
C ALA A 15 14.83 -20.70 -8.34
N ARG A 16 16.02 -20.08 -8.45
CA ARG A 16 16.57 -19.14 -7.44
C ARG A 16 15.39 -18.40 -6.79
N SER A 17 15.13 -18.61 -5.50
CA SER A 17 13.89 -18.21 -4.83
C SER A 17 13.35 -16.87 -5.35
N LEU A 18 12.43 -16.91 -6.33
CA LEU A 18 11.78 -15.73 -6.92
C LEU A 18 10.69 -15.20 -5.97
N SER A 19 10.84 -15.43 -4.66
CA SER A 19 9.87 -15.00 -3.66
C SER A 19 10.08 -13.52 -3.36
N ILE A 20 9.08 -12.72 -3.70
CA ILE A 20 8.98 -11.33 -3.29
C ILE A 20 8.03 -11.24 -2.09
N ARG A 21 8.49 -10.64 -1.00
CA ARG A 21 7.63 -10.33 0.14
C ARG A 21 6.97 -8.98 -0.08
N ILE A 22 5.64 -8.95 -0.05
CA ILE A 22 4.83 -7.74 -0.24
C ILE A 22 4.08 -7.48 1.06
N ALA A 23 4.14 -6.25 1.55
CA ALA A 23 3.36 -5.78 2.69
C ALA A 23 2.08 -5.09 2.20
N ILE A 24 0.95 -5.40 2.84
CA ILE A 24 -0.32 -4.69 2.62
C ILE A 24 -0.57 -3.84 3.85
N ALA A 25 -0.47 -2.52 3.70
CA ALA A 25 -0.71 -1.58 4.80
C ALA A 25 -2.22 -1.36 4.97
N GLN A 26 -2.82 -2.08 5.92
CA GLN A 26 -4.21 -1.84 6.33
C GLN A 26 -4.23 -0.71 7.36
N CYS A 27 -4.52 0.50 6.89
CA CYS A 27 -4.44 1.73 7.69
C CYS A 27 -5.71 2.59 7.55
N ALA A 28 -5.83 3.60 8.42
CA ALA A 28 -6.92 4.56 8.43
C ALA A 28 -6.40 6.00 8.16
N PRO A 29 -6.30 6.39 6.88
CA PRO A 29 -5.96 7.77 6.51
C PRO A 29 -6.95 8.78 7.12
N ALA A 30 -6.44 9.92 7.59
CA ALA A 30 -7.29 11.03 8.00
C ALA A 30 -7.65 11.89 6.78
N LEU A 31 -8.92 12.26 6.66
CA LEU A 31 -9.41 13.10 5.57
C LEU A 31 -8.75 14.48 5.59
N GLY A 32 -8.20 14.91 4.45
CA GLY A 32 -7.55 16.21 4.25
C GLY A 32 -6.18 16.40 4.93
N ALA A 33 -5.80 15.52 5.86
CA ALA A 33 -4.62 15.71 6.71
C ALA A 33 -3.35 15.11 6.07
N VAL A 34 -2.87 15.70 4.97
CA VAL A 34 -1.73 15.19 4.16
C VAL A 34 -0.50 14.86 5.01
N ARG A 35 -0.02 15.82 5.81
CA ARG A 35 1.18 15.63 6.64
C ARG A 35 1.06 14.45 7.62
N ARG A 36 -0.08 14.34 8.31
CA ARG A 36 -0.37 13.22 9.21
C ARG A 36 -0.37 11.89 8.46
N ASN A 37 -0.90 11.87 7.24
CA ASN A 37 -0.94 10.66 6.43
C ASN A 37 0.44 10.29 5.90
N VAL A 38 1.30 11.25 5.55
CA VAL A 38 2.72 11.01 5.23
C VAL A 38 3.45 10.39 6.42
N ASP A 39 3.30 10.94 7.63
CA ASP A 39 3.92 10.38 8.85
C ASP A 39 3.46 8.93 9.11
N MET A 40 2.17 8.66 8.89
CA MET A 40 1.62 7.30 8.94
C MET A 40 2.26 6.38 7.88
N HIS A 41 2.43 6.84 6.63
CA HIS A 41 3.08 6.06 5.57
C HIS A 41 4.52 5.74 5.94
N MET A 42 5.28 6.72 6.46
CA MET A 42 6.66 6.52 6.89
C MET A 42 6.76 5.42 7.97
N SER A 43 5.83 5.40 8.94
CA SER A 43 5.74 4.35 9.94
C SER A 43 5.47 2.96 9.33
N TRP A 44 4.54 2.87 8.38
CA TRP A 44 4.25 1.61 7.68
C TRP A 44 5.39 1.13 6.78
N ILE A 45 6.08 2.04 6.09
CA ILE A 45 7.27 1.74 5.29
C ILE A 45 8.37 1.18 6.19
N ALA A 46 8.62 1.80 7.34
CA ALA A 46 9.61 1.30 8.30
C ALA A 46 9.27 -0.11 8.80
N ARG A 47 8.00 -0.38 9.12
CA ARG A 47 7.51 -1.72 9.52
C ARG A 47 7.66 -2.74 8.40
N ALA A 48 7.29 -2.38 7.16
CA ALA A 48 7.41 -3.25 6.00
C ALA A 48 8.88 -3.60 5.71
N LYS A 49 9.77 -2.60 5.79
CA LYS A 49 11.22 -2.78 5.65
C LYS A 49 11.78 -3.71 6.73
N ALA A 50 11.42 -3.50 8.00
CA ALA A 50 11.83 -4.38 9.09
C ALA A 50 11.33 -5.81 8.92
N ALA A 51 10.15 -5.99 8.32
CA ALA A 51 9.60 -7.29 7.95
C ALA A 51 10.22 -7.89 6.67
N GLY A 52 11.21 -7.25 6.05
CA GLY A 52 11.87 -7.73 4.82
C GLY A 52 10.98 -7.67 3.57
N ALA A 53 9.93 -6.85 3.57
CA ALA A 53 9.13 -6.61 2.38
C ALA A 53 9.92 -5.78 1.35
N ARG A 54 9.70 -6.10 0.08
CA ARG A 54 10.29 -5.43 -1.10
C ARG A 54 9.32 -4.44 -1.75
N LEU A 55 8.05 -4.50 -1.38
CA LEU A 55 6.97 -3.61 -1.81
C LEU A 55 6.00 -3.46 -0.64
N VAL A 56 5.50 -2.25 -0.41
CA VAL A 56 4.36 -1.98 0.46
C VAL A 56 3.26 -1.33 -0.38
N ILE A 57 2.03 -1.83 -0.23
CA ILE A 57 0.85 -1.32 -0.92
C ILE A 57 -0.02 -0.60 0.09
N PHE A 58 -0.46 0.61 -0.26
CA PHE A 58 -1.36 1.43 0.52
C PHE A 58 -2.75 1.51 -0.14
N PRO A 59 -3.80 1.86 0.62
CA PRO A 59 -5.12 2.13 0.07
C PRO A 59 -5.12 3.28 -0.94
N GLU A 60 -6.11 3.30 -1.82
CA GLU A 60 -6.37 4.42 -2.72
C GLU A 60 -6.57 5.73 -1.93
N LEU A 61 -6.02 6.84 -2.46
CA LEU A 61 -6.03 8.16 -1.83
C LEU A 61 -5.55 8.16 -0.38
N SER A 62 -4.65 7.27 0.00
CA SER A 62 -4.20 7.14 1.39
C SER A 62 -3.38 8.33 1.92
N LEU A 63 -2.87 9.19 1.05
CA LEU A 63 -2.24 10.46 1.44
C LEU A 63 -3.26 11.56 1.78
N THR A 64 -4.48 11.51 1.26
CA THR A 64 -5.48 12.59 1.39
C THR A 64 -6.78 12.13 2.06
N GLY A 65 -7.06 10.83 2.10
CA GLY A 65 -8.32 10.24 2.53
C GLY A 65 -9.28 9.96 1.37
N TYR A 66 -9.98 8.82 1.44
CA TYR A 66 -10.79 8.29 0.32
C TYR A 66 -11.98 9.18 -0.07
N TYR A 67 -12.65 9.79 0.90
CA TYR A 67 -13.85 10.60 0.68
C TYR A 67 -13.55 12.09 0.46
N LEU A 68 -12.50 12.40 -0.32
CA LEU A 68 -11.95 13.76 -0.46
C LEU A 68 -12.94 14.76 -1.08
N LYS A 69 -13.62 14.39 -2.17
CA LYS A 69 -14.65 15.21 -2.85
C LYS A 69 -14.21 16.67 -3.03
N ASP A 70 -15.00 17.62 -2.52
CA ASP A 70 -14.81 19.06 -2.69
C ASP A 70 -13.54 19.59 -2.02
N LEU A 71 -12.93 18.82 -1.10
CA LEU A 71 -11.66 19.17 -0.46
C LEU A 71 -10.44 18.92 -1.35
N ALA A 72 -10.61 18.40 -2.57
CA ALA A 72 -9.50 18.08 -3.46
C ALA A 72 -8.64 19.31 -3.80
N ALA A 73 -9.27 20.47 -3.99
CA ALA A 73 -8.56 21.72 -4.24
C ALA A 73 -7.76 22.19 -3.02
N ASP A 74 -8.25 21.93 -1.80
CA ASP A 74 -7.62 22.39 -0.55
C ASP A 74 -6.31 21.65 -0.24
N VAL A 75 -6.16 20.43 -0.74
CA VAL A 75 -4.96 19.60 -0.54
C VAL A 75 -4.09 19.49 -1.79
N ALA A 76 -4.44 20.21 -2.85
CA ALA A 76 -3.63 20.28 -4.05
C ALA A 76 -2.29 20.95 -3.73
N CYS A 77 -1.22 20.40 -4.27
CA CYS A 77 0.13 20.92 -4.13
C CYS A 77 0.83 20.95 -5.49
N ALA A 78 1.94 21.68 -5.57
CA ALA A 78 2.77 21.68 -6.75
C ALA A 78 3.40 20.29 -6.97
N ALA A 79 3.76 19.96 -8.20
CA ALA A 79 4.36 18.66 -8.53
C ALA A 79 5.74 18.45 -7.85
N ASP A 80 6.38 19.54 -7.44
CA ASP A 80 7.66 19.61 -6.74
C ASP A 80 7.50 20.02 -5.26
N ASP A 81 6.31 19.88 -4.69
CA ASP A 81 6.08 20.17 -3.28
C ASP A 81 7.02 19.29 -2.40
N PRO A 82 7.83 19.89 -1.52
CA PRO A 82 8.82 19.18 -0.72
C PRO A 82 8.21 18.17 0.28
N GLN A 83 6.89 18.15 0.46
CA GLN A 83 6.20 17.17 1.30
C GLN A 83 5.92 15.83 0.59
N LEU A 84 6.06 15.76 -0.74
CA LEU A 84 5.88 14.55 -1.56
C LEU A 84 7.21 14.00 -2.09
#